data_AF-A0AAN7M481-F1
#
_entry.id   AF-A0AAN7M481-F1
#
_cell.length_a   1.000
_cell.length_b   1.000
_cell.length_c   1.000
_cell.angle_alpha   90.00
_cell.angle_beta   90.00
_cell.angle_gamma   90.00
#
_symmetry.space_group_name_H-M   'P 1'
#
loop_
_entity.id
_entity.type
_entity.pdbx_description
1 polymer ?
#
loop_
_entity_poly.entity_id
_entity_poly.type
_entity_poly.pdbx_seq_one_letter_code
_entity_poly.pdbx_strand_id
1 'polypeptide(L)'
;MTVESTTQALCDLSLRFGEGDEESMAVGSGSEGADSSIQEQYNMDLTLAEAETIALSILKQVMEEKVTPSNVDIAKVAWAYHMYTLSEVEAAIARL
;
A
#
# COMPACT_ATOMS: atom_id res chain seq x y z
N MET A 1 -15.82 -3.46 14.42
CA MET A 1 -15.41 -2.06 14.70
C MET A 1 -15.39 -1.38 13.36
N THR A 2 -16.28 -0.42 13.14
CA THR A 2 -16.34 0.40 11.91
C THR A 2 -15.19 1.39 11.98
N VAL A 3 -14.16 1.17 11.14
CA VAL A 3 -12.84 1.78 11.25
C VAL A 3 -12.79 3.09 10.46
N GLU A 4 -13.62 4.08 10.82
CA GLU A 4 -13.59 5.41 10.16
C GLU A 4 -12.36 6.26 10.55
N SER A 5 -11.32 5.75 11.25
CA SER A 5 -10.26 6.62 11.78
C SER A 5 -8.96 5.92 12.22
N THR A 6 -8.33 5.06 11.40
CA THR A 6 -6.91 4.69 11.70
C THR A 6 -6.06 4.64 10.44
N THR A 7 -5.60 5.84 10.07
CA THR A 7 -4.45 6.23 9.24
C THR A 7 -3.41 5.13 9.01
N GLN A 8 -3.09 4.76 7.76
CA GLN A 8 -2.16 3.63 7.54
C GLN A 8 -1.30 3.66 6.24
N ALA A 9 -0.26 4.49 6.26
CA ALA A 9 1.10 4.39 5.67
C ALA A 9 1.40 3.95 4.20
N LEU A 10 1.96 4.93 3.46
CA LEU A 10 3.13 4.96 2.55
C LEU A 10 3.93 3.67 2.24
N CYS A 11 4.03 3.38 0.94
CA CYS A 11 5.14 2.69 0.25
C CYS A 11 5.27 3.22 -1.19
N ASP A 12 6.34 3.97 -1.50
CA ASP A 12 6.77 4.60 -2.78
C ASP A 12 5.71 5.36 -3.63
N LEU A 13 4.48 4.87 -3.70
CA LEU A 13 3.25 5.63 -3.82
C LEU A 13 2.96 6.35 -2.50
N SER A 14 3.09 7.68 -2.51
CA SER A 14 2.68 8.50 -1.36
C SER A 14 1.16 8.57 -1.26
N LEU A 15 0.54 7.63 -0.54
CA LEU A 15 -0.84 7.76 -0.07
C LEU A 15 -0.87 8.87 0.99
N ARG A 16 -1.13 10.13 0.59
CA ARG A 16 -1.41 11.21 1.54
C ARG A 16 -2.79 10.98 2.14
N PHE A 17 -2.84 10.61 3.41
CA PHE A 17 -4.06 10.74 4.21
C PHE A 17 -3.96 12.03 5.03
N GLY A 18 -4.55 13.10 4.50
CA GLY A 18 -4.58 14.42 5.14
C GLY A 18 -4.30 15.53 4.15
N GLU A 19 -5.29 16.42 4.00
CA GLU A 19 -5.40 17.56 3.07
C GLU A 19 -5.89 17.24 1.64
N GLY A 20 -7.14 16.75 1.54
CA GLY A 20 -7.91 16.65 0.29
C GLY A 20 -9.04 15.63 0.39
N ASP A 21 -10.06 15.73 -0.46
CA ASP A 21 -11.14 14.72 -0.62
C ASP A 21 -10.65 13.40 -1.27
N GLU A 22 -9.34 13.12 -1.22
CA GLU A 22 -8.72 11.95 -1.86
C GLU A 22 -8.39 10.90 -0.79
N GLU A 23 -9.12 9.79 -0.83
CA GLU A 23 -8.98 8.65 0.11
C GLU A 23 -7.78 7.75 -0.23
N SER A 24 -7.07 8.00 -1.33
CA SER A 24 -5.84 7.32 -1.71
C SER A 24 -5.13 8.09 -2.84
N MET A 25 -3.81 7.99 -2.91
CA MET A 25 -3.00 8.65 -3.94
C MET A 25 -1.75 7.85 -4.30
N ALA A 26 -1.52 7.65 -5.59
CA ALA A 26 -0.27 7.16 -6.11
C ALA A 26 0.68 8.32 -6.43
N VAL A 27 1.98 8.18 -6.14
CA VAL A 27 2.99 9.19 -6.50
C VAL A 27 4.19 8.51 -7.13
N GLY A 28 4.77 9.14 -8.16
CA GLY A 28 5.93 8.62 -8.90
C GLY A 28 5.63 8.38 -10.37
N SER A 29 6.59 7.85 -11.12
CA SER A 29 6.47 7.63 -12.57
C SER A 29 5.41 6.61 -12.98
N GLY A 30 4.96 5.76 -12.04
CA GLY A 30 3.87 4.81 -12.25
C GLY A 30 2.51 5.26 -11.74
N SER A 31 2.34 6.54 -11.34
CA SER A 31 1.15 6.99 -10.62
C SER A 31 -0.14 6.86 -11.43
N GLU A 32 -0.15 7.20 -12.72
CA GLU A 32 -1.38 7.17 -13.54
C GLU A 32 -2.02 5.77 -13.60
N GLY A 33 -1.19 4.72 -13.79
CA GLY A 33 -1.66 3.33 -13.79
C GLY A 33 -2.01 2.82 -12.40
N ALA A 34 -1.27 3.27 -11.40
CA ALA A 34 -1.52 2.91 -10.00
C ALA A 34 -2.82 3.53 -9.47
N ASP A 35 -3.08 4.82 -9.71
CA ASP A 35 -4.29 5.53 -9.27
C ASP A 35 -5.55 4.84 -9.81
N SER A 36 -5.54 4.48 -11.09
CA SER A 36 -6.64 3.73 -11.72
C SER A 36 -6.87 2.39 -11.02
N SER A 37 -5.80 1.66 -10.72
CA SER A 37 -5.87 0.35 -10.06
C SER A 37 -6.30 0.44 -8.60
N ILE A 38 -5.95 1.53 -7.91
CA ILE A 38 -6.41 1.79 -6.54
C ILE A 38 -7.90 2.11 -6.58
N GLN A 39 -8.36 3.00 -7.45
CA GLN A 39 -9.77 3.39 -7.55
C GLN A 39 -10.70 2.20 -7.84
N GLU A 40 -10.24 1.22 -8.63
CA GLU A 40 -11.01 0.01 -8.95
C GLU A 40 -11.10 -1.00 -7.80
N GLN A 41 -10.05 -1.12 -6.98
CA GLN A 41 -9.94 -2.15 -5.94
C GLN A 41 -10.26 -1.64 -4.54
N TYR A 42 -10.17 -0.33 -4.32
CA TYR A 42 -10.42 0.30 -3.04
C TYR A 42 -11.90 0.27 -2.67
N ASN A 43 -12.16 -0.01 -1.40
CA ASN A 43 -13.45 0.20 -0.75
C ASN A 43 -13.23 0.39 0.76
N MET A 44 -14.22 0.98 1.44
CA MET A 44 -14.12 1.32 2.87
C MET A 44 -14.07 0.11 3.81
N ASP A 45 -14.41 -1.09 3.33
CA ASP A 45 -14.49 -2.30 4.14
C ASP A 45 -13.21 -3.15 4.09
N LEU A 46 -12.15 -2.66 3.42
CA LEU A 46 -10.88 -3.36 3.32
C LEU A 46 -10.23 -3.56 4.69
N THR A 47 -9.83 -4.80 4.97
CA THR A 47 -8.94 -5.09 6.07
C THR A 47 -7.51 -4.65 5.75
N LEU A 48 -6.69 -4.45 6.77
CA LEU A 48 -5.28 -4.08 6.59
C LEU A 48 -4.50 -5.08 5.72
N ALA A 49 -4.82 -6.38 5.83
CA ALA A 49 -4.17 -7.41 5.03
C ALA A 49 -4.59 -7.36 3.55
N GLU A 50 -5.84 -7.02 3.28
CA GLU A 50 -6.33 -6.84 1.90
C GLU A 50 -5.74 -5.57 1.29
N ALA A 51 -5.71 -4.45 2.03
CA ALA A 51 -5.08 -3.21 1.60
C ALA A 51 -3.58 -3.40 1.28
N GLU A 52 -2.86 -4.13 2.14
CA GLU A 52 -1.47 -4.53 1.92
C GLU A 52 -1.29 -5.37 0.64
N THR A 53 -2.19 -6.33 0.40
CA THR A 53 -2.18 -7.19 -0.79
C THR A 53 -2.43 -6.39 -2.06
N ILE A 54 -3.37 -5.45 -2.04
CA ILE A 54 -3.68 -4.54 -3.15
C ILE A 54 -2.47 -3.65 -3.44
N ALA A 55 -1.91 -2.99 -2.42
CA ALA A 55 -0.76 -2.11 -2.55
C ALA A 55 0.44 -2.82 -3.19
N LEU A 56 0.75 -4.04 -2.73
CA LEU A 56 1.84 -4.83 -3.30
C LEU A 56 1.54 -5.35 -4.71
N SER A 57 0.29 -5.67 -5.01
CA SER A 57 -0.14 -6.09 -6.35
C SER A 57 0.05 -4.96 -7.35
N ILE A 58 -0.32 -3.74 -6.97
CA ILE A 58 -0.15 -2.53 -7.80
C ILE A 58 1.33 -2.21 -7.96
N LEU A 59 2.11 -2.26 -6.87
CA LEU A 59 3.55 -2.04 -6.92
C LEU A 59 4.24 -3.01 -7.89
N LYS A 60 3.84 -4.29 -7.89
CA LYS A 60 4.33 -5.32 -8.82
C LYS A 60 3.93 -5.08 -10.28
N GLN A 61 2.82 -4.38 -10.54
CA GLN A 61 2.39 -4.01 -11.89
C GLN A 61 3.19 -2.82 -12.44
N VAL A 62 3.53 -1.85 -11.58
CA VAL A 62 4.19 -0.60 -12.00
C VAL A 62 5.71 -0.66 -11.93
N MET A 63 6.30 -1.59 -11.18
CA MET A 63 7.74 -1.80 -11.15
C MET A 63 8.21 -2.57 -12.40
N GLU A 64 9.26 -2.06 -13.05
CA GLU A 64 9.91 -2.75 -14.18
C GLU A 64 10.63 -4.02 -13.73
N GLU A 65 11.24 -3.98 -12.54
CA GLU A 65 11.91 -5.13 -11.93
C GLU A 65 10.99 -5.91 -11.00
N LYS A 66 11.34 -7.18 -10.76
CA LYS A 66 10.57 -8.02 -9.83
C LYS A 66 10.65 -7.45 -8.42
N VAL A 67 9.51 -7.33 -7.75
CA VAL A 67 9.44 -7.01 -6.32
C VAL A 67 10.13 -8.08 -5.49
N THR A 68 11.05 -7.67 -4.62
CA THR A 68 11.83 -8.51 -3.70
C THR A 68 11.94 -7.84 -2.33
N PRO A 69 12.19 -8.59 -1.25
CA PRO A 69 12.39 -8.01 0.07
C PRO A 69 13.57 -7.03 0.20
N SER A 70 14.44 -6.94 -0.81
CA SER A 70 15.63 -6.08 -0.82
C SER A 70 15.50 -4.82 -1.68
N ASN A 71 14.44 -4.70 -2.48
CA ASN A 71 14.21 -3.52 -3.34
C ASN A 71 12.92 -2.77 -3.03
N VAL A 72 12.17 -3.20 -2.01
CA VAL A 72 11.00 -2.46 -1.50
C VAL A 72 11.02 -2.44 0.01
N ASP A 73 10.50 -1.34 0.56
CA ASP A 73 10.31 -1.12 1.98
C ASP A 73 8.81 -1.04 2.28
N ILE A 74 8.37 -1.70 3.36
CA ILE A 74 6.95 -1.70 3.78
C ILE A 74 6.80 -1.13 5.18
N ALA A 75 5.85 -0.22 5.36
CA ALA A 75 5.45 0.26 6.67
C ALA A 75 3.93 0.21 6.85
N LYS A 76 3.48 -0.02 8.08
CA LYS A 76 2.07 0.14 8.47
C LYS A 76 1.97 1.01 9.72
N VAL A 77 0.89 1.75 9.83
CA VAL A 77 0.52 2.54 11.02
C VAL A 77 -0.85 2.10 11.53
N ALA A 78 -0.93 1.26 12.56
CA ALA A 78 -2.21 0.89 13.18
C ALA A 78 -2.34 1.63 14.52
N TRP A 79 -2.35 0.81 15.57
CA TRP A 79 -1.95 1.05 16.95
C TRP A 79 -0.78 2.02 17.12
N ALA A 80 0.21 1.75 16.27
CA ALA A 80 1.53 2.34 16.23
C ALA A 80 2.11 2.17 14.81
N TYR A 81 3.13 2.96 14.52
CA TYR A 81 3.99 2.77 13.36
C TYR A 81 4.80 1.47 13.51
N HIS A 82 4.89 0.71 12.43
CA HIS A 82 5.68 -0.50 12.31
C HIS A 82 6.33 -0.56 10.92
N MET A 83 7.64 -0.48 10.89
CA MET A 83 8.44 -0.78 9.70
C MET A 83 8.62 -2.29 9.60
N TYR A 84 8.33 -2.85 8.44
CA TYR A 84 8.46 -4.28 8.22
C TYR A 84 9.93 -4.68 8.22
N THR A 85 10.20 -5.82 8.82
CA THR A 85 11.47 -6.53 8.66
C THR A 85 11.51 -7.23 7.29
N LEU A 86 12.71 -7.59 6.82
CA LEU A 86 12.89 -8.37 5.59
C LEU A 86 12.00 -9.62 5.54
N SER A 87 11.90 -10.35 6.66
CA SER A 87 11.06 -11.56 6.74
C SER A 87 9.56 -11.26 6.63
N GLU A 88 9.10 -10.12 7.16
CA GLU A 88 7.71 -9.69 7.02
C GLU A 88 7.41 -9.26 5.58
N VAL A 89 8.35 -8.55 4.92
CA VAL A 89 8.23 -8.20 3.49
C VAL A 89 8.19 -9.47 2.64
N GLU A 90 9.06 -10.45 2.91
CA GLU A 90 9.06 -11.74 2.22
C GLU A 90 7.73 -12.48 2.39
N ALA A 91 7.20 -12.53 3.62
CA ALA A 91 5.90 -13.14 3.90
C ALA A 91 4.74 -12.39 3.21
N ALA A 92 4.81 -11.06 3.10
CA ALA A 92 3.82 -10.27 2.39
C ALA A 92 3.86 -10.53 0.88
N ILE A 93 5.05 -10.56 0.27
CA ILE A 93 5.24 -10.90 -1.15
C ILE A 93 4.78 -12.33 -1.45
N ALA A 94 5.02 -13.29 -0.55
CA ALA A 94 4.62 -14.68 -0.73
C ALA A 94 3.10 -14.92 -0.67
N ARG A 95 2.30 -13.95 -0.21
CA ARG A 95 0.83 -14.00 -0.23
C ARG A 95 0.22 -13.58 -1.57
N LEU A 96 1.02 -12.99 -2.47
CA LEU A 96 0.64 -12.53 -3.81
C LEU A 96 0.79 -13.64 -4.85
#